data_AF-A0A1J5SP06-F1
#
_entry.id   AF-A0A1J5SP06-F1
#
_cell.length_a   1.000
_cell.length_b   1.000
_cell.length_c   1.000
_cell.angle_alpha   90.00
_cell.angle_beta   90.00
_cell.angle_gamma   90.00
#
_symmetry.space_group_name_H-M   'P 1'
#
loop_
_entity.id
_entity.type
_entity.pdbx_description
1 polymer ?
#
loop_
_entity_poly.entity_id
_entity_poly.type
_entity_poly.pdbx_seq_one_letter_code
_entity_poly.pdbx_strand_id
1 'polypeptide(L)'
;MYGNVEIVFSLAGRLHVLLRREINRIVDVEWFCADAVYAGEVIRLARNAQSDEMNKLADRIEEVHPLLQRVERQTAPVTMEPEIKYVKTLR
;
A
#
# COMPACT_ATOMS: atom_id res chain seq x y z
N MET A 1 3.97 9.47 20.10
CA MET A 1 3.55 9.35 18.67
C MET A 1 4.06 8.09 17.97
N TYR A 2 4.72 7.14 18.68
CA TYR A 2 5.26 5.90 18.06
C TYR A 2 4.24 4.76 17.90
N GLY A 3 3.18 4.73 18.72
CA GLY A 3 2.23 3.61 18.73
C GLY A 3 1.45 3.40 17.42
N ASN A 4 1.15 4.47 16.67
CA ASN A 4 0.41 4.33 15.41
C ASN A 4 1.26 3.69 14.30
N VAL A 5 2.57 3.89 14.30
CA VAL A 5 3.45 3.30 13.27
C VAL A 5 3.62 1.80 13.49
N GLU A 6 3.79 1.36 14.74
CA GLU A 6 3.88 -0.08 15.07
C GLU A 6 2.59 -0.84 14.74
N ILE A 7 1.43 -0.19 14.98
CA ILE A 7 0.12 -0.74 14.60
C ILE A 7 0.01 -0.88 13.08
N VAL A 8 0.38 0.17 12.33
CA VAL A 8 0.36 0.14 10.86
C VAL A 8 1.29 -0.94 10.31
N PHE A 9 2.50 -1.07 10.86
CA PHE A 9 3.46 -2.10 10.45
C PHE A 9 2.89 -3.52 10.65
N SER A 10 2.24 -3.75 11.79
CA SER A 10 1.60 -5.03 12.09
C SER A 10 0.45 -5.34 11.14
N LEU A 11 -0.39 -4.35 10.83
CA LEU A 11 -1.49 -4.49 9.88
C LEU A 11 -0.99 -4.70 8.45
N ALA A 12 0.09 -4.01 8.06
CA ALA A 12 0.73 -4.15 6.76
C ALA A 12 1.35 -5.55 6.57
N GLY A 13 1.92 -6.15 7.63
CA GLY A 13 2.34 -7.54 7.62
C GLY A 13 1.18 -8.52 7.38
N ARG A 14 0.03 -8.31 8.05
CA ARG A 14 -1.18 -9.10 7.81
C ARG A 14 -1.69 -8.92 6.38
N LEU A 15 -1.68 -7.69 5.88
CA LEU A 15 -2.10 -7.34 4.53
C LEU A 15 -1.25 -8.07 3.49
N HIS A 16 0.08 -8.08 3.67
CA HIS A 16 1.01 -8.82 2.81
C HIS A 16 0.64 -10.30 2.72
N VAL A 17 0.38 -10.97 3.84
CA VAL A 17 0.03 -12.40 3.87
C VAL A 17 -1.27 -12.66 3.13
N LEU A 18 -2.31 -11.84 3.36
CA LEU A 18 -3.59 -11.98 2.67
C LEU A 18 -3.46 -11.71 1.17
N LEU A 19 -2.75 -10.67 0.76
CA LEU A 19 -2.54 -10.36 -0.66
C LEU A 19 -1.82 -11.49 -1.38
N ARG A 20 -0.85 -12.13 -0.70
CA ARG A 20 -0.17 -13.30 -1.26
C ARG A 20 -1.10 -14.49 -1.38
N ARG A 21 -1.98 -14.71 -0.42
CA ARG A 21 -2.94 -15.83 -0.42
C ARG A 21 -4.03 -15.67 -1.49
N GLU A 22 -4.65 -14.49 -1.57
CA GLU A 22 -5.85 -14.28 -2.39
C GLU A 22 -5.51 -14.02 -3.86
N ILE A 23 -4.50 -13.19 -4.14
CA ILE A 23 -4.19 -12.72 -5.50
C ILE A 23 -2.71 -12.89 -5.88
N ASN A 24 -1.97 -13.70 -5.12
CA ASN A 24 -0.53 -13.96 -5.33
C ASN A 24 0.33 -12.68 -5.44
N ARG A 25 -0.05 -11.62 -4.70
CA ARG A 25 0.65 -10.33 -4.73
C ARG A 25 1.51 -10.16 -3.48
N ILE A 26 2.78 -9.85 -3.68
CA ILE A 26 3.71 -9.46 -2.62
C ILE A 26 3.82 -7.94 -2.61
N VAL A 27 3.75 -7.36 -1.41
CA VAL A 27 3.93 -5.91 -1.18
C VAL A 27 5.01 -5.69 -0.13
N ASP A 28 5.67 -4.54 -0.24
CA ASP A 28 6.71 -4.10 0.69
C ASP A 28 6.06 -3.43 1.91
N VAL A 29 6.33 -3.98 3.09
CA VAL A 29 5.72 -3.52 4.34
C VAL A 29 6.37 -2.23 4.85
N GLU A 30 7.67 -2.04 4.62
CA GLU A 30 8.39 -0.84 5.04
C GLU A 30 7.94 0.37 4.21
N TRP A 31 7.88 0.19 2.89
CA TRP A 31 7.41 1.23 1.98
C TRP A 31 5.93 1.57 2.19
N PHE A 32 5.10 0.59 2.55
CA PHE A 32 3.72 0.82 2.93
C PHE A 32 3.58 1.78 4.11
N CYS A 33 4.47 1.69 5.11
CA CYS A 33 4.40 2.55 6.29
C CYS A 33 4.95 3.97 6.02
N ALA A 34 5.89 4.10 5.08
CA ALA A 34 6.64 5.33 4.84
C ALA A 34 6.04 6.24 3.76
N ASP A 35 5.34 5.68 2.78
CA ASP A 35 4.81 6.43 1.63
C ASP A 35 3.29 6.22 1.46
N ALA A 36 2.55 7.32 1.53
CA ALA A 36 1.09 7.25 1.47
C ALA A 36 0.51 7.06 0.06
N VAL A 37 1.24 7.41 -1.00
CA VAL A 37 0.80 7.14 -2.37
C VAL A 37 0.90 5.63 -2.62
N TYR A 38 2.02 5.04 -2.24
CA TYR A 38 2.21 3.60 -2.30
C TYR A 38 1.20 2.86 -1.42
N ALA A 39 0.98 3.30 -0.18
CA ALA A 39 -0.03 2.72 0.70
C ALA A 39 -1.44 2.77 0.08
N GLY A 40 -1.80 3.91 -0.54
CA GLY A 40 -3.08 4.07 -1.23
C GLY A 40 -3.25 3.11 -2.40
N GLU A 41 -2.23 2.91 -3.23
CA GLU A 41 -2.27 1.94 -4.32
C GLU A 41 -2.38 0.50 -3.81
N VAL A 42 -1.67 0.15 -2.74
CA VAL A 42 -1.77 -1.18 -2.13
C VAL A 42 -3.16 -1.43 -1.55
N ILE A 43 -3.80 -0.42 -0.92
CA ILE A 43 -5.17 -0.52 -0.44
C ILE A 43 -6.17 -0.66 -1.59
N ARG A 44 -5.96 0.09 -2.68
CA ARG A 44 -6.76 -0.06 -3.91
C ARG A 44 -6.66 -1.48 -4.47
N LEU A 45 -5.46 -2.08 -4.47
CA LEU A 45 -5.26 -3.48 -4.84
C LEU A 45 -5.99 -4.44 -3.88
N ALA A 46 -5.93 -4.19 -2.57
CA ALA A 46 -6.61 -4.99 -1.56
C ALA A 46 -8.14 -5.00 -1.77
N ARG A 47 -8.74 -3.84 -2.05
CA ARG A 47 -10.18 -3.73 -2.33
C ARG A 47 -10.61 -4.47 -3.61
N ASN A 48 -9.71 -4.69 -4.56
CA ASN A 48 -9.98 -5.47 -5.77
C ASN A 48 -9.94 -6.99 -5.56
N ALA A 49 -9.45 -7.49 -4.42
CA ALA A 49 -9.32 -8.93 -4.15
C ALA A 49 -10.65 -9.62 -3.81
N GLN A 50 -11.79 -8.91 -3.81
CA GLN A 50 -13.15 -9.43 -3.56
C GLN A 50 -13.29 -10.29 -2.29
N SER A 51 -12.54 -9.96 -1.23
CA SER A 51 -12.54 -10.67 0.05
C SER A 51 -13.05 -9.78 1.18
N ASP A 52 -14.04 -10.26 1.93
CA ASP A 52 -14.59 -9.54 3.09
C ASP A 52 -13.56 -9.32 4.19
N GLU A 53 -12.67 -10.29 4.41
CA GLU A 53 -11.56 -10.15 5.36
C GLU A 53 -10.60 -9.03 4.92
N MET A 54 -10.29 -8.99 3.61
CA MET A 54 -9.43 -7.98 3.03
C MET A 54 -10.05 -6.58 3.13
N ASN A 55 -11.34 -6.45 2.84
CA ASN A 55 -12.06 -5.18 2.94
C ASN A 55 -12.05 -4.65 4.39
N LYS A 56 -12.36 -5.50 5.37
CA LYS A 56 -12.30 -5.12 6.79
C LYS A 56 -10.88 -4.70 7.22
N LEU A 57 -9.86 -5.37 6.69
CA LEU A 57 -8.48 -5.01 6.97
C LEU A 57 -8.11 -3.66 6.34
N ALA A 58 -8.53 -3.42 5.10
CA ALA A 58 -8.33 -2.14 4.41
C ALA A 58 -8.98 -0.99 5.17
N ASP A 59 -10.24 -1.16 5.61
CA ASP A 59 -10.96 -0.15 6.41
C ASP A 59 -10.18 0.17 7.70
N ARG A 60 -9.72 -0.87 8.41
CA ARG A 60 -8.95 -0.68 9.65
C ARG A 60 -7.63 0.06 9.42
N ILE A 61 -6.96 -0.21 8.30
CA ILE A 61 -5.71 0.47 7.94
C ILE A 61 -5.97 1.94 7.65
N GLU A 62 -7.00 2.27 6.87
CA GLU A 62 -7.36 3.66 6.54
C GLU A 62 -7.65 4.48 7.81
N GLU A 63 -8.27 3.89 8.83
CA GLU A 63 -8.52 4.53 10.14
C GLU A 63 -7.24 4.92 10.89
N VAL A 64 -6.21 4.08 10.85
CA VAL A 64 -5.03 4.21 11.72
C VAL A 64 -3.81 4.77 11.00
N HIS A 65 -3.78 4.74 9.66
CA HIS A 65 -2.61 5.13 8.88
C HIS A 65 -2.39 6.64 8.88
N PRO A 66 -1.31 7.15 9.50
CA PRO A 66 -1.15 8.58 9.75
C PRO A 66 -0.91 9.39 8.46
N LEU A 67 -0.39 8.76 7.41
CA LEU A 67 -0.02 9.45 6.17
C LEU A 67 -1.12 9.41 5.09
N LEU A 68 -2.11 8.50 5.18
CA LEU A 68 -3.11 8.35 4.11
C LEU A 68 -4.04 9.57 4.03
N GLN A 69 -4.45 10.11 5.17
CA GLN A 69 -5.23 11.36 5.24
C GLN A 69 -4.52 12.58 4.62
N ARG A 70 -3.19 12.50 4.44
CA ARG A 70 -2.38 13.57 3.88
C ARG A 70 -2.39 13.57 2.34
N VAL A 71 -2.53 12.41 1.70
CA VAL A 71 -2.46 12.26 0.24
C VAL A 71 -3.72 12.74 -0.47
N GLU A 72 -4.91 12.61 0.14
CA GLU A 72 -6.13 13.23 -0.42
C GLU A 72 -5.96 14.75 -0.65
N ARG A 73 -5.07 15.41 0.09
CA ARG A 73 -4.76 16.84 -0.08
C ARG A 73 -3.67 17.14 -1.12
N GLN A 74 -2.92 16.14 -1.58
CA GLN A 74 -1.70 16.31 -2.37
C GLN A 74 -1.78 15.80 -3.82
N THR A 75 -2.99 15.59 -4.35
CA THR A 75 -3.23 15.18 -5.76
C THR A 75 -2.93 16.29 -6.79
N ALA A 76 -1.79 16.97 -6.67
CA ALA A 76 -1.18 17.64 -7.81
C ALA A 76 -0.44 16.58 -8.65
N PRO A 77 -0.62 16.53 -9.98
CA PRO A 77 0.00 15.52 -10.81
C PRO A 77 1.52 15.74 -10.85
N VAL A 78 2.28 14.79 -10.30
CA VAL A 78 3.73 14.73 -10.53
C VAL A 78 3.94 14.08 -11.89
N THR A 79 4.23 14.91 -12.91
CA THR A 79 4.73 14.42 -14.20
C THR A 79 6.15 13.90 -14.01
N MET A 80 6.30 12.60 -13.79
CA MET A 80 7.60 11.93 -13.86
C MET A 80 7.71 11.24 -15.21
N GLU A 81 8.61 11.71 -16.07
CA GLU A 81 9.01 10.96 -17.26
C GLU A 81 9.67 9.65 -16.81
N PRO A 82 9.16 8.47 -17.22
CA PRO A 82 9.73 7.22 -16.78
C PRO A 82 11.07 7.01 -17.48
N GLU A 83 12.18 7.12 -16.75
CA GLU A 83 13.50 6.73 -17.23
C GLU A 83 13.56 5.20 -17.35
N ILE A 84 13.24 4.66 -18.54
CA ILE A 84 13.12 3.21 -18.76
C ILE A 84 14.52 2.56 -18.86
N LYS A 85 15.09 2.18 -17.70
CA LYS A 85 16.46 1.61 -17.61
C LYS A 85 16.60 0.13 -18.02
N TYR A 86 15.51 -0.61 -18.20
CA TYR A 86 15.56 -2.07 -18.26
C TYR A 86 15.23 -2.72 -19.62
N VAL A 87 15.01 -1.94 -20.69
CA VAL A 87 14.62 -2.50 -22.00
C VAL A 87 15.75 -3.27 -22.69
N LYS A 88 17.01 -2.98 -22.36
CA LYS A 88 18.17 -3.48 -23.13
C LYS A 88 18.82 -4.76 -22.61
N THR A 89 18.41 -5.29 -21.46
CA THR A 89 19.12 -6.41 -20.80
C THR A 89 18.32 -7.72 -20.73
N LEU A 90 17.10 -7.76 -21.28
CA LEU A 90 16.26 -8.97 -21.28
C LEU A 90 16.31 -9.74 -22.61
N ARG A 91 17.45 -9.74 -23.30
CA ARG A 91 17.72 -10.61 -24.45
C ARG A 91 18.69 -11.71 -24.09
#